data_AF-A0A3P1XYP5-F1
#
_entry.id   AF-A0A3P1XYP5-F1
#
_cell.length_a   1.000
_cell.length_b   1.000
_cell.length_c   1.000
_cell.angle_alpha   90.00
_cell.angle_beta   90.00
_cell.angle_gamma   90.00
#
_symmetry.space_group_name_H-M   'P 1'
#
loop_
_entity.id
_entity.type
_entity.pdbx_description
1 polymer ?
#
loop_
_entity_poly.entity_id
_entity_poly.type
_entity_poly.pdbx_seq_one_letter_code
_entity_poly.pdbx_strand_id
1 'polypeptide(L)'
;MLSPYTFYPNEIVKSDKPEEETYIFYSTKLSQYGETHSTVGEVEMPNSLIILLPKGKKAKVGDVLLTWWQSGSGMKRAIVTDASDPEMPKVDYLDLDYSDDPDKPKIGNQHSNEQLKASSFDVLEDGKWQPGATIAAYEKGAWKEGILIHATDDKVLAIGFAGKIYAFDRSACKLIPIKQDIKVGDNVMAVWVGGFKEGYKVTKIDRKIGRVWLEKDGEKKIVSILKVVKSL
;
A
#
# COMPACT_ATOMS: atom_id res chain seq x y z
N MET A 1 24.51 -6.95 -3.42
CA MET A 1 24.60 -5.46 -3.42
C MET A 1 23.38 -4.94 -2.66
N LEU A 2 23.57 -4.18 -1.58
CA LEU A 2 22.47 -3.78 -0.66
C LEU A 2 21.36 -3.01 -1.40
N SER A 3 20.13 -3.13 -0.89
CA SER A 3 18.95 -2.39 -1.37
C SER A 3 19.27 -0.88 -1.48
N PRO A 4 18.93 -0.20 -2.60
CA PRO A 4 19.19 1.23 -2.75
C PRO A 4 18.23 2.05 -1.89
N TYR A 5 17.07 1.49 -1.53
CA TYR A 5 16.07 2.12 -0.68
C TYR A 5 15.40 1.09 0.24
N THR A 6 15.17 1.49 1.48
CA THR A 6 14.54 0.67 2.53
C THR A 6 13.44 1.47 3.19
N PHE A 7 12.30 0.85 3.46
CA PHE A 7 11.29 1.45 4.33
C PHE A 7 11.57 1.15 5.80
N TYR A 8 11.43 2.15 6.66
CA TYR A 8 11.49 2.02 8.11
C TYR A 8 10.50 2.98 8.78
N PRO A 9 9.84 2.60 9.90
CA PRO A 9 9.02 3.53 10.67
C PRO A 9 9.88 4.66 11.26
N ASN A 10 9.33 5.87 11.45
CA ASN A 10 9.93 6.85 12.35
C ASN A 10 10.25 6.20 13.70
N GLU A 11 11.36 6.63 14.32
CA GLU A 11 11.91 6.14 15.59
C GLU A 11 10.87 5.42 16.43
N ILE A 12 11.05 4.11 16.64
CA ILE A 12 10.23 3.35 17.57
C ILE A 12 10.60 3.90 18.95
N VAL A 13 9.74 4.79 19.47
CA VAL A 13 9.89 5.28 20.84
C VAL A 13 9.84 4.05 21.75
N LYS A 14 10.56 4.07 22.87
CA LYS A 14 10.75 2.95 23.82
C LYS A 14 9.46 2.43 24.51
N SER A 15 8.31 2.52 23.86
CA SER A 15 7.06 1.89 24.21
C SER A 15 7.09 0.44 23.73
N ASP A 16 6.85 -0.51 24.63
CA ASP A 16 6.67 -1.93 24.27
C ASP A 16 5.34 -2.21 23.53
N LYS A 17 4.65 -1.17 23.02
CA LYS A 17 3.31 -1.25 22.41
C LYS A 17 3.21 -0.48 21.08
N PRO A 18 3.78 -1.01 19.99
CA PRO A 18 3.73 -0.36 18.67
C PRO A 18 2.29 -0.18 18.13
N GLU A 19 1.31 -0.94 18.60
CA GLU A 19 -0.10 -0.79 18.22
C GLU A 19 -0.77 0.48 18.78
N GLU A 20 -0.15 1.11 19.80
CA GLU A 20 -0.61 2.35 20.43
C GLU A 20 0.01 3.61 19.76
N GLU A 21 0.97 3.42 18.85
CA GLU A 21 1.69 4.49 18.16
C GLU A 21 1.25 4.66 16.70
N THR A 22 1.66 5.79 16.10
CA THR A 22 1.46 6.10 14.68
C THR A 22 2.80 6.11 13.97
N TYR A 23 2.96 5.21 13.00
CA TYR A 23 4.21 5.10 12.25
C TYR A 23 4.08 5.56 10.81
N ILE A 24 5.11 6.25 10.34
CA ILE A 24 5.30 6.61 8.94
C ILE A 24 6.53 5.87 8.43
N PHE A 25 6.35 5.05 7.39
CA PHE A 25 7.45 4.30 6.78
C PHE A 25 8.18 5.18 5.76
N TYR A 26 9.36 5.69 6.11
CA TYR A 26 10.18 6.53 5.23
C TYR A 26 11.17 5.72 4.40
N SER A 27 11.54 6.22 3.22
CA SER A 27 12.61 5.64 2.42
C SER A 27 13.98 6.15 2.90
N THR A 28 14.92 5.24 3.18
CA THR A 28 16.33 5.55 3.44
C THR A 28 17.25 4.52 2.79
N LYS A 29 18.56 4.61 3.01
CA LYS A 29 19.54 3.59 2.58
C LYS A 29 19.88 2.65 3.75
N LEU A 30 20.06 1.38 3.43
CA LEU A 30 20.60 0.40 4.37
C LEU A 30 22.11 0.64 4.54
N SER A 31 22.53 0.99 5.75
CA SER A 31 23.94 1.27 6.08
C SER A 31 24.70 -0.01 6.41
N GLN A 32 24.08 -0.89 7.21
CA GLN A 32 24.65 -2.17 7.61
C GLN A 32 23.54 -3.21 7.74
N TYR A 33 23.80 -4.42 7.24
CA TYR A 33 22.90 -5.55 7.41
C TYR A 33 23.39 -6.41 8.58
N GLY A 34 22.50 -6.71 9.52
CA GLY A 34 22.75 -7.64 10.62
C GLY A 34 21.73 -8.78 10.63
N GLU A 35 21.90 -9.72 11.57
CA GLU A 35 21.13 -10.96 11.61
C GLU A 35 19.66 -10.74 12.00
N THR A 36 19.42 -10.05 13.12
CA THR A 36 18.07 -9.75 13.62
C THR A 36 17.69 -8.28 13.44
N HIS A 37 18.70 -7.40 13.47
CA HIS A 37 18.58 -5.96 13.33
C HIS A 37 19.54 -5.46 12.26
N SER A 38 19.18 -4.37 11.61
CA SER A 38 20.03 -3.68 10.65
C SER A 38 20.05 -2.19 10.92
N THR A 39 21.11 -1.52 10.47
CA THR A 39 21.24 -0.07 10.58
C THR A 39 20.72 0.59 9.31
N VAL A 40 19.72 1.45 9.47
CA VAL A 40 19.08 2.24 8.42
C VAL A 40 19.30 3.72 8.71
N GLY A 41 20.08 4.40 7.85
CA GLY A 41 20.62 5.71 8.21
C GLY A 41 21.51 5.62 9.45
N GLU A 42 21.09 6.28 10.53
CA GLU A 42 21.76 6.32 11.85
C GLU A 42 21.01 5.52 12.93
N VAL A 43 19.92 4.82 12.58
CA VAL A 43 19.05 4.12 13.53
C VAL A 43 19.15 2.61 13.33
N GLU A 44 19.14 1.85 14.42
CA GLU A 44 19.00 0.40 14.41
C GLU A 44 17.53 0.00 14.39
N MET A 45 17.18 -0.94 13.52
CA MET A 45 15.79 -1.35 13.29
C MET A 45 15.71 -2.87 13.16
N PRO A 46 14.69 -3.54 13.75
CA PRO A 46 14.44 -4.94 13.50
C PRO A 46 14.25 -5.23 12.01
N ASN A 47 14.87 -6.32 11.53
CA ASN A 47 14.76 -6.72 10.12
C ASN A 47 13.31 -6.95 9.68
N SER A 48 12.42 -7.33 10.60
CA SER A 48 10.99 -7.52 10.35
C SER A 48 10.25 -6.23 9.98
N LEU A 49 10.79 -5.05 10.33
CA LEU A 49 10.21 -3.74 10.02
C LEU A 49 10.88 -3.05 8.83
N ILE A 50 11.89 -3.70 8.25
CA ILE A 50 12.64 -3.23 7.10
C ILE A 50 12.07 -3.88 5.84
N ILE A 51 11.58 -3.06 4.91
CA ILE A 51 11.22 -3.52 3.56
C ILE A 51 12.31 -3.09 2.59
N LEU A 52 12.99 -4.07 1.98
CA LEU A 52 14.03 -3.84 0.99
C LEU A 52 13.43 -3.72 -0.41
N LEU A 53 13.78 -2.65 -1.14
CA LEU A 53 13.41 -2.51 -2.54
C LEU A 53 14.48 -3.12 -3.48
N PRO A 54 14.11 -3.95 -4.45
CA PRO A 54 15.04 -4.55 -5.38
C PRO A 54 15.69 -3.53 -6.33
N LYS A 55 16.93 -3.83 -6.75
CA LYS A 55 17.64 -3.04 -7.77
C LYS A 55 17.19 -3.41 -9.18
N GLY A 56 17.09 -2.41 -10.05
CA GLY A 56 16.93 -2.61 -11.49
C GLY A 56 15.60 -3.25 -11.92
N LYS A 57 14.56 -3.19 -11.08
CA LYS A 57 13.21 -3.59 -11.52
C LYS A 57 12.74 -2.69 -12.66
N LYS A 58 11.98 -3.30 -13.55
CA LYS A 58 11.29 -2.64 -14.66
C LYS A 58 9.80 -2.83 -14.50
N ALA A 59 9.03 -1.82 -14.85
CA ALA A 59 7.57 -1.87 -14.78
C ALA A 59 6.92 -1.69 -16.16
N LYS A 60 5.66 -2.11 -16.27
CA LYS A 60 4.81 -1.93 -17.44
C LYS A 60 3.58 -1.12 -17.05
N VAL A 61 2.96 -0.46 -18.03
CA VAL A 61 1.68 0.24 -17.83
C VAL A 61 0.65 -0.71 -17.20
N GLY A 62 0.00 -0.25 -16.14
CA GLY A 62 -0.97 -1.02 -15.37
C GLY A 62 -0.38 -1.89 -14.25
N ASP A 63 0.94 -2.03 -14.13
CA ASP A 63 1.55 -2.65 -12.97
C ASP A 63 1.28 -1.82 -11.71
N VAL A 64 1.07 -2.51 -10.58
CA VAL A 64 0.99 -1.88 -9.26
C VAL A 64 2.34 -2.04 -8.58
N LEU A 65 2.84 -0.97 -8.00
CA LEU A 65 4.17 -0.87 -7.42
C LEU A 65 4.10 -0.56 -5.93
N LEU A 66 5.06 -1.08 -5.16
CA LEU A 66 5.42 -0.54 -3.86
C LEU A 66 6.55 0.48 -4.04
N THR A 67 6.36 1.71 -3.55
CA THR A 67 7.30 2.83 -3.66
C THR A 67 7.11 3.79 -2.46
N TRP A 68 7.86 4.89 -2.40
CA TRP A 68 7.49 6.06 -1.59
C TRP A 68 6.97 7.17 -2.50
N TRP A 69 6.36 8.18 -1.87
CA TRP A 69 5.97 9.41 -2.55
C TRP A 69 7.19 10.27 -2.88
N GLN A 70 7.53 10.44 -4.17
CA GLN A 70 8.82 11.01 -4.59
C GLN A 70 8.96 12.49 -4.25
N SER A 71 7.88 13.28 -4.36
CA SER A 71 7.81 14.69 -3.96
C SER A 71 7.26 14.90 -2.54
N GLY A 72 7.05 13.83 -1.78
CA GLY A 72 6.48 13.92 -0.44
C GLY A 72 7.06 12.87 0.50
N SER A 73 6.21 12.26 1.32
CA SER A 73 6.67 11.34 2.36
C SER A 73 5.85 10.05 2.47
N GLY A 74 6.49 9.05 3.07
CA GLY A 74 5.88 7.79 3.42
C GLY A 74 5.79 6.80 2.26
N MET A 75 5.78 5.53 2.63
CA MET A 75 5.44 4.39 1.77
C MET A 75 4.08 4.61 1.09
N LYS A 76 4.01 4.20 -0.18
CA LYS A 76 2.83 4.29 -1.04
C LYS A 76 2.79 3.10 -1.98
N ARG A 77 1.58 2.76 -2.41
CA ARG A 77 1.33 1.95 -3.59
C ARG A 77 0.94 2.87 -4.74
N ALA A 78 1.40 2.55 -5.94
CA ALA A 78 1.15 3.36 -7.13
C ALA A 78 0.84 2.45 -8.32
N ILE A 79 0.11 2.97 -9.31
CA ILE A 79 -0.14 2.27 -10.58
C ILE A 79 0.61 2.97 -11.70
N VAL A 80 1.24 2.20 -12.58
CA VAL A 80 2.01 2.75 -13.71
C VAL A 80 1.08 3.26 -14.79
N THR A 81 1.23 4.53 -15.14
CA THR A 81 0.47 5.21 -16.19
C THR A 81 1.28 5.37 -17.47
N ASP A 82 2.62 5.47 -17.37
CA ASP A 82 3.55 5.57 -18.49
C ASP A 82 4.82 4.76 -18.18
N ALA A 83 5.22 3.89 -19.10
CA ALA A 83 6.42 3.06 -19.00
C ALA A 83 7.35 3.24 -20.22
N SER A 84 7.35 4.44 -20.82
CA SER A 84 8.29 4.81 -21.90
C SER A 84 9.75 4.60 -21.48
N ASP A 85 10.04 4.85 -20.20
CA ASP A 85 11.22 4.36 -19.50
C ASP A 85 10.78 3.35 -18.41
N PRO A 86 10.95 2.04 -18.61
CA PRO A 86 10.53 1.03 -17.65
C PRO A 86 11.28 1.06 -16.31
N GLU A 87 12.48 1.63 -16.25
CA GLU A 87 13.29 1.74 -15.02
C GLU A 87 12.91 2.99 -14.22
N MET A 88 12.33 3.98 -14.90
CA MET A 88 11.78 5.20 -14.33
C MET A 88 10.37 5.39 -14.93
N PRO A 89 9.34 4.68 -14.45
CA PRO A 89 7.97 4.87 -14.94
C PRO A 89 7.30 6.11 -14.32
N LYS A 90 6.26 6.64 -14.98
CA LYS A 90 5.33 7.58 -14.34
C LYS A 90 4.16 6.83 -13.73
N VAL A 91 3.67 7.35 -12.60
CA VAL A 91 2.65 6.67 -11.80
C VAL A 91 1.58 7.60 -11.26
N ASP A 92 0.45 7.01 -10.91
CA ASP A 92 -0.54 7.59 -10.02
C ASP A 92 -0.50 6.88 -8.67
N TYR A 93 -0.38 7.64 -7.58
CA TYR A 93 -0.40 7.08 -6.23
C TYR A 93 -1.81 6.64 -5.82
N LEU A 94 -1.95 5.38 -5.42
CA LEU A 94 -3.23 4.78 -5.05
C LEU A 94 -3.64 5.12 -3.61
N ASP A 95 -2.66 5.35 -2.73
CA ASP A 95 -2.90 5.63 -1.31
C ASP A 95 -3.14 7.12 -1.00
N LEU A 96 -3.08 7.97 -2.03
CA LEU A 96 -3.40 9.39 -1.93
C LEU A 96 -4.88 9.64 -2.25
N ASP A 97 -5.48 10.60 -1.56
CA ASP A 97 -6.87 10.99 -1.77
C ASP A 97 -7.09 11.56 -3.17
N TYR A 98 -8.20 11.16 -3.79
CA TYR A 98 -8.56 11.56 -5.16
C TYR A 98 -9.94 12.23 -5.18
N SER A 99 -10.12 13.14 -6.14
CA SER A 99 -11.38 13.82 -6.44
C SER A 99 -11.68 13.73 -7.93
N ASP A 100 -12.95 13.61 -8.29
CA ASP A 100 -13.44 13.78 -9.66
C ASP A 100 -14.00 15.18 -9.94
N ASP A 101 -14.03 16.05 -8.94
CA ASP A 101 -14.31 17.48 -9.09
C ASP A 101 -13.06 18.21 -9.61
N PRO A 102 -13.05 18.70 -10.87
CA PRO A 102 -11.89 19.36 -11.46
C PRO A 102 -11.54 20.69 -10.78
N ASP A 103 -12.50 21.34 -10.12
CA ASP A 103 -12.27 22.59 -9.39
C ASP A 103 -11.75 22.35 -7.97
N LYS A 104 -11.80 21.09 -7.50
CA LYS A 104 -11.34 20.66 -6.17
C LYS A 104 -10.45 19.42 -6.26
N PRO A 105 -9.29 19.51 -6.95
CA PRO A 105 -8.35 18.41 -7.01
C PRO A 105 -7.81 18.10 -5.61
N LYS A 106 -7.76 16.81 -5.26
CA LYS A 106 -7.09 16.36 -4.04
C LYS A 106 -5.63 16.01 -4.31
N ILE A 107 -4.89 15.68 -3.27
CA ILE A 107 -3.44 15.44 -3.37
C ILE A 107 -3.07 14.35 -4.40
N GLY A 108 -3.89 13.31 -4.56
CA GLY A 108 -3.70 12.30 -5.60
C GLY A 108 -3.88 12.83 -7.02
N ASN A 109 -4.74 13.83 -7.24
CA ASN A 109 -4.86 14.52 -8.53
C ASN A 109 -3.65 15.40 -8.81
N GLN A 110 -3.20 16.15 -7.80
CA GLN A 110 -2.09 17.11 -7.90
C GLN A 110 -0.75 16.45 -8.21
N HIS A 111 -0.59 15.17 -7.84
CA HIS A 111 0.60 14.36 -8.03
C HIS A 111 0.38 13.19 -9.01
N SER A 112 -0.53 13.37 -9.96
CA SER A 112 -0.75 12.39 -11.03
C SER A 112 0.40 12.40 -12.04
N ASN A 113 0.72 11.24 -12.63
CA ASN A 113 1.82 11.02 -13.56
C ASN A 113 3.20 11.42 -13.01
N GLU A 114 3.42 11.23 -11.71
CA GLU A 114 4.70 11.54 -11.09
C GLU A 114 5.78 10.52 -11.50
N GLN A 115 6.96 11.04 -11.83
CA GLN A 115 8.09 10.26 -12.32
C GLN A 115 8.82 9.55 -11.16
N LEU A 116 8.89 8.22 -11.18
CA LEU A 116 9.68 7.46 -10.21
C LEU A 116 11.17 7.50 -10.54
N LYS A 117 12.01 7.38 -9.50
CA LYS A 117 13.47 7.26 -9.63
C LYS A 117 13.86 5.82 -9.95
N ALA A 118 15.01 5.63 -10.59
CA ALA A 118 15.51 4.29 -10.86
C ALA A 118 15.72 3.50 -9.55
N SER A 119 15.37 2.22 -9.58
CA SER A 119 15.43 1.32 -8.41
C SER A 119 14.68 1.83 -7.16
N SER A 120 13.63 2.64 -7.34
CA SER A 120 12.82 3.18 -6.25
C SER A 120 11.56 2.37 -5.94
N PHE A 121 11.40 1.18 -6.52
CA PHE A 121 10.17 0.42 -6.42
C PHE A 121 10.36 -1.09 -6.51
N ASP A 122 9.36 -1.82 -6.04
CA ASP A 122 9.12 -3.22 -6.41
C ASP A 122 7.78 -3.35 -7.12
N VAL A 123 7.66 -4.36 -7.99
CA VAL A 123 6.41 -4.69 -8.69
C VAL A 123 5.62 -5.64 -7.80
N LEU A 124 4.37 -5.27 -7.49
CA LEU A 124 3.45 -6.13 -6.74
C LEU A 124 2.85 -7.17 -7.67
N GLU A 125 3.09 -8.44 -7.34
CA GLU A 125 2.54 -9.56 -8.08
C GLU A 125 1.20 -10.00 -7.50
N ASP A 126 0.25 -10.27 -8.38
CA ASP A 126 -1.09 -10.67 -7.99
C ASP A 126 -1.07 -12.01 -7.24
N GLY A 127 -1.76 -12.07 -6.10
CA GLY A 127 -1.84 -13.28 -5.27
C GLY A 127 -0.58 -13.62 -4.47
N LYS A 128 0.47 -12.79 -4.47
CA LYS A 128 1.69 -13.03 -3.68
C LYS A 128 1.66 -12.34 -2.31
N TRP A 129 2.11 -13.07 -1.30
CA TRP A 129 2.35 -12.55 0.06
C TRP A 129 3.69 -11.83 0.09
N GLN A 130 3.72 -10.64 -0.49
CA GLN A 130 4.91 -9.80 -0.57
C GLN A 130 4.67 -8.44 0.10
N PRO A 131 5.73 -7.75 0.56
CA PRO A 131 5.60 -6.41 1.11
C PRO A 131 4.85 -5.48 0.16
N GLY A 132 3.96 -4.65 0.71
CA GLY A 132 3.10 -3.76 -0.07
C GLY A 132 1.76 -4.38 -0.53
N ALA A 133 1.60 -5.71 -0.47
CA ALA A 133 0.33 -6.35 -0.80
C ALA A 133 -0.77 -5.92 0.20
N THR A 134 -2.00 -5.70 -0.29
CA THR A 134 -3.13 -5.45 0.61
C THR A 134 -3.60 -6.76 1.23
N ILE A 135 -3.85 -6.73 2.52
CA ILE A 135 -4.53 -7.80 3.24
C ILE A 135 -5.83 -7.31 3.86
N ALA A 136 -6.76 -8.24 4.05
CA ALA A 136 -7.84 -8.12 5.01
C ALA A 136 -7.61 -9.13 6.13
N ALA A 137 -7.59 -8.68 7.39
CA ALA A 137 -7.42 -9.54 8.56
C ALA A 137 -8.71 -9.57 9.39
N TYR A 138 -9.22 -10.75 9.72
CA TYR A 138 -10.40 -10.89 10.56
C TYR A 138 -10.00 -10.86 12.04
N GLU A 139 -10.43 -9.83 12.76
CA GLU A 139 -10.14 -9.68 14.18
C GLU A 139 -11.36 -9.10 14.91
N LYS A 140 -11.74 -9.72 16.03
CA LYS A 140 -12.83 -9.24 16.91
C LYS A 140 -14.14 -8.94 16.15
N GLY A 141 -14.48 -9.80 15.20
CA GLY A 141 -15.73 -9.70 14.44
C GLY A 141 -15.69 -8.74 13.24
N ALA A 142 -14.52 -8.17 12.89
CA ALA A 142 -14.40 -7.21 11.81
C ALA A 142 -13.18 -7.48 10.91
N TRP A 143 -13.33 -7.17 9.61
CA TRP A 143 -12.25 -7.20 8.63
C TRP A 143 -11.46 -5.89 8.67
N LYS A 144 -10.21 -5.94 9.14
CA LYS A 144 -9.26 -4.82 9.13
C LYS A 144 -8.47 -4.77 7.83
N GLU A 145 -8.22 -3.56 7.31
CA GLU A 145 -7.28 -3.31 6.21
C GLU A 145 -5.84 -3.34 6.75
N GLY A 146 -4.92 -3.95 6.01
CA GLY A 146 -3.49 -3.80 6.23
C GLY A 146 -2.71 -3.77 4.92
N ILE A 147 -1.55 -3.10 4.94
CA ILE A 147 -0.49 -3.22 3.94
C ILE A 147 0.59 -4.11 4.53
N LEU A 148 0.88 -5.22 3.87
CA LEU A 148 1.85 -6.20 4.34
C LEU A 148 3.25 -5.57 4.45
N ILE A 149 3.90 -5.72 5.60
CA ILE A 149 5.31 -5.37 5.83
C ILE A 149 6.16 -6.64 5.70
N HIS A 150 5.78 -7.68 6.45
CA HIS A 150 6.46 -8.97 6.46
C HIS A 150 5.46 -10.11 6.71
N ALA A 151 5.76 -11.30 6.23
CA ALA A 151 4.94 -12.49 6.46
C ALA A 151 5.82 -13.73 6.64
N THR A 152 5.42 -14.57 7.59
CA THR A 152 5.92 -15.94 7.79
C THR A 152 4.78 -16.91 7.46
N ASP A 153 5.01 -18.21 7.68
CA ASP A 153 3.97 -19.23 7.51
C ASP A 153 2.80 -19.07 8.50
N ASP A 154 3.07 -18.49 9.67
CA ASP A 154 2.14 -18.41 10.80
C ASP A 154 1.69 -16.98 11.14
N LYS A 155 2.46 -15.95 10.78
CA LYS A 155 2.18 -14.55 11.13
C LYS A 155 2.28 -13.59 9.95
N VAL A 156 1.57 -12.47 10.08
CA VAL A 156 1.65 -11.34 9.15
C VAL A 156 1.84 -10.07 9.95
N LEU A 157 2.89 -9.33 9.64
CA LEU A 157 3.12 -7.98 10.13
C LEU A 157 2.61 -6.99 9.07
N ALA A 158 1.74 -6.08 9.46
CA ALA A 158 1.12 -5.13 8.54
C ALA A 158 0.98 -3.73 9.16
N ILE A 159 1.00 -2.71 8.31
CA ILE A 159 0.60 -1.34 8.66
C ILE A 159 -0.85 -1.12 8.27
N GLY A 160 -1.68 -0.74 9.23
CA GLY A 160 -3.09 -0.46 9.04
C GLY A 160 -3.41 1.03 9.10
N PHE A 161 -4.66 1.34 9.46
CA PHE A 161 -5.15 2.71 9.54
C PHE A 161 -4.35 3.59 10.49
N ALA A 162 -4.15 4.86 10.11
CA ALA A 162 -3.36 5.83 10.84
C ALA A 162 -1.94 5.35 11.20
N GLY A 163 -1.35 4.48 10.37
CA GLY A 163 0.03 4.04 10.55
C GLY A 163 0.25 3.03 11.68
N LYS A 164 -0.82 2.44 12.22
CA LYS A 164 -0.71 1.44 13.28
C LYS A 164 -0.10 0.14 12.75
N ILE A 165 0.84 -0.42 13.49
CA ILE A 165 1.41 -1.73 13.18
C ILE A 165 0.59 -2.81 13.87
N TYR A 166 0.30 -3.88 13.15
CA TYR A 166 -0.42 -5.05 13.64
C TYR A 166 0.34 -6.31 13.31
N ALA A 167 0.32 -7.26 14.24
CA ALA A 167 0.68 -8.65 14.00
C ALA A 167 -0.59 -9.50 14.01
N PHE A 168 -0.87 -10.19 12.91
CA PHE A 168 -2.02 -11.07 12.75
C PHE A 168 -1.57 -12.52 12.59
N ASP A 169 -2.43 -13.46 12.98
CA ASP A 169 -2.30 -14.83 12.51
C ASP A 169 -2.47 -14.89 11.00
N ARG A 170 -1.57 -15.60 10.32
CA ARG A 170 -1.58 -15.74 8.87
C ARG A 170 -2.88 -16.35 8.37
N SER A 171 -3.46 -17.28 9.13
CA SER A 171 -4.75 -17.93 8.85
C SER A 171 -5.97 -16.98 8.97
N ALA A 172 -5.85 -15.88 9.71
CA ALA A 172 -6.90 -14.87 9.82
C ALA A 172 -6.86 -13.84 8.68
N CYS A 173 -5.83 -13.89 7.82
CA CYS A 173 -5.58 -12.92 6.76
C CYS A 173 -5.94 -13.48 5.37
N LYS A 174 -6.54 -12.62 4.54
CA LYS A 174 -6.78 -12.82 3.12
C LYS A 174 -6.01 -11.78 2.32
N LEU A 175 -5.36 -12.19 1.22
CA LEU A 175 -4.86 -11.22 0.24
C LEU A 175 -6.04 -10.63 -0.52
N ILE A 176 -5.97 -9.33 -0.77
CA ILE A 176 -6.82 -8.70 -1.76
C ILE A 176 -6.11 -8.80 -3.10
N PRO A 177 -6.72 -9.44 -4.13
CA PRO A 177 -6.12 -9.48 -5.45
C PRO A 177 -5.93 -8.07 -6.02
N ILE A 178 -4.83 -7.87 -6.73
CA ILE A 178 -4.59 -6.66 -7.53
C ILE A 178 -5.52 -6.70 -8.75
N LYS A 179 -5.62 -7.86 -9.40
CA LYS A 179 -6.46 -8.08 -10.58
C LYS A 179 -7.82 -8.62 -10.16
N GLN A 180 -8.77 -7.72 -9.95
CA GLN A 180 -10.13 -8.06 -9.58
C GLN A 180 -11.11 -7.95 -10.75
N ASP A 181 -12.01 -8.93 -10.86
CA ASP A 181 -13.15 -8.91 -11.79
C ASP A 181 -14.33 -8.08 -11.25
N ILE A 182 -14.06 -6.89 -10.72
CA ILE A 182 -15.10 -5.94 -10.33
C ILE A 182 -15.66 -5.19 -11.54
N LYS A 183 -16.97 -4.97 -11.57
CA LYS A 183 -17.71 -4.31 -12.66
C LYS A 183 -18.66 -3.25 -12.11
N VAL A 184 -19.03 -2.29 -12.94
CA VAL A 184 -20.07 -1.31 -12.60
C VAL A 184 -21.38 -2.05 -12.34
N GLY A 185 -22.05 -1.71 -11.25
CA GLY A 185 -23.27 -2.37 -10.77
C GLY A 185 -23.02 -3.44 -9.70
N ASP A 186 -21.78 -3.92 -9.53
CA ASP A 186 -21.46 -4.89 -8.47
C ASP A 186 -21.72 -4.31 -7.07
N ASN A 187 -22.25 -5.14 -6.17
CA ASN A 187 -22.17 -4.90 -4.73
C ASN A 187 -20.83 -5.43 -4.22
N VAL A 188 -20.12 -4.61 -3.47
CA VAL A 188 -18.76 -4.88 -3.01
C VAL A 188 -18.58 -4.49 -1.55
N MET A 189 -17.51 -5.00 -0.95
CA MET A 189 -16.92 -4.45 0.26
C MET A 189 -15.88 -3.39 -0.11
N ALA A 190 -15.79 -2.33 0.69
CA ALA A 190 -14.75 -1.32 0.55
C ALA A 190 -14.24 -0.80 1.88
N VAL A 191 -13.04 -0.24 1.89
CA VAL A 191 -12.42 0.27 3.12
C VAL A 191 -13.12 1.54 3.62
N TRP A 192 -13.55 1.50 4.87
CA TRP A 192 -14.03 2.62 5.67
C TRP A 192 -13.40 2.56 7.07
N VAL A 193 -12.74 3.66 7.48
CA VAL A 193 -12.05 3.80 8.79
C VAL A 193 -11.25 2.53 9.15
N GLY A 194 -10.31 2.16 8.27
CA GLY A 194 -9.36 1.07 8.52
C GLY A 194 -9.89 -0.36 8.40
N GLY A 195 -11.12 -0.56 7.93
CA GLY A 195 -11.65 -1.90 7.71
C GLY A 195 -12.58 -2.00 6.52
N PHE A 196 -12.75 -3.21 6.00
CA PHE A 196 -13.66 -3.50 4.91
C PHE A 196 -15.10 -3.55 5.42
N LYS A 197 -16.00 -2.81 4.76
CA LYS A 197 -17.43 -2.75 5.08
C LYS A 197 -18.25 -3.08 3.83
N GLU A 198 -19.34 -3.80 4.03
CA GLU A 198 -20.30 -4.14 2.98
C GLU A 198 -21.24 -2.97 2.63
N GLY A 199 -22.01 -3.17 1.56
CA GLY A 199 -23.10 -2.28 1.15
C GLY A 199 -22.70 -1.17 0.18
N TYR A 200 -21.53 -1.28 -0.47
CA TYR A 200 -21.13 -0.34 -1.51
C TYR A 200 -21.52 -0.86 -2.89
N LYS A 201 -22.06 0.02 -3.73
CA LYS A 201 -22.34 -0.24 -5.14
C LYS A 201 -21.29 0.44 -6.01
N VAL A 202 -20.72 -0.30 -6.96
CA VAL A 202 -19.77 0.26 -7.93
C VAL A 202 -20.50 1.09 -8.98
N THR A 203 -20.16 2.36 -9.10
CA THR A 203 -20.79 3.28 -10.07
C THR A 203 -19.87 3.65 -11.24
N LYS A 204 -18.56 3.59 -11.06
CA LYS A 204 -17.55 3.81 -12.10
C LYS A 204 -16.24 3.12 -11.73
N ILE A 205 -15.48 2.68 -12.72
CA ILE A 205 -14.13 2.15 -12.55
C ILE A 205 -13.22 2.82 -13.58
N ASP A 206 -12.09 3.34 -13.11
CA ASP A 206 -10.98 3.73 -13.97
C ASP A 206 -9.75 2.90 -13.61
N ARG A 207 -9.51 1.86 -14.41
CA ARG A 207 -8.40 0.93 -14.19
C ARG A 207 -7.05 1.54 -14.57
N LYS A 208 -7.01 2.60 -15.38
CA LYS A 208 -5.75 3.24 -15.79
C LYS A 208 -5.09 3.96 -14.61
N ILE A 209 -5.92 4.59 -13.77
CA ILE A 209 -5.49 5.31 -12.57
C ILE A 209 -5.82 4.54 -11.27
N GLY A 210 -6.31 3.31 -11.40
CA GLY A 210 -6.62 2.42 -10.28
C GLY A 210 -7.68 2.95 -9.31
N ARG A 211 -8.70 3.66 -9.81
CA ARG A 211 -9.77 4.26 -9.00
C ARG A 211 -11.12 3.58 -9.21
N VAL A 212 -11.88 3.47 -8.12
CA VAL A 212 -13.24 2.93 -8.10
C VAL A 212 -14.15 3.94 -7.41
N TRP A 213 -15.25 4.28 -8.07
CA TRP A 213 -16.32 5.10 -7.52
C TRP A 213 -17.37 4.17 -6.94
N LEU A 214 -17.74 4.48 -5.72
CA LEU A 214 -18.67 3.72 -4.92
C LEU A 214 -19.80 4.63 -4.44
N GLU A 215 -20.97 4.06 -4.28
CA GLU A 215 -22.12 4.69 -3.63
C GLU A 215 -22.61 3.80 -2.50
N LYS A 216 -22.95 4.41 -1.37
CA LYS A 216 -23.63 3.77 -0.24
C LYS A 216 -24.54 4.79 0.43
N ASP A 217 -25.82 4.45 0.58
CA ASP A 217 -26.83 5.30 1.23
C ASP A 217 -26.91 6.73 0.66
N GLY A 218 -26.67 6.88 -0.64
CA GLY A 218 -26.66 8.17 -1.35
C GLY A 218 -25.33 8.94 -1.27
N GLU A 219 -24.38 8.48 -0.45
CA GLU A 219 -23.04 9.06 -0.37
C GLU A 219 -22.10 8.46 -1.41
N LYS A 220 -21.38 9.32 -2.14
CA LYS A 220 -20.38 8.93 -3.13
C LYS A 220 -18.98 8.96 -2.53
N LYS A 221 -18.17 7.96 -2.88
CA LYS A 221 -16.77 7.87 -2.47
C LYS A 221 -15.90 7.37 -3.62
N ILE A 222 -14.67 7.87 -3.68
CA ILE A 222 -13.65 7.37 -4.59
C ILE A 222 -12.56 6.71 -3.76
N VAL A 223 -12.19 5.48 -4.11
CA VAL A 223 -11.13 4.74 -3.43
C VAL A 223 -10.16 4.12 -4.45
N SER A 224 -8.98 3.73 -3.97
CA SER A 224 -8.10 2.84 -4.71
C SER A 224 -8.78 1.50 -4.98
N ILE A 225 -8.50 0.92 -6.14
CA ILE A 225 -8.91 -0.44 -6.50
C ILE A 225 -8.40 -1.50 -5.50
N LEU A 226 -7.29 -1.22 -4.81
CA LEU A 226 -6.75 -2.08 -3.76
C LEU A 226 -7.57 -2.07 -2.46
N LYS A 227 -8.53 -1.14 -2.34
CA LYS A 227 -9.39 -0.95 -1.16
C LYS A 227 -10.84 -1.39 -1.41
N VAL A 228 -11.04 -2.22 -2.44
CA VAL A 228 -12.34 -2.77 -2.84
C VAL A 228 -12.17 -4.28 -3.03
N VAL A 229 -13.20 -5.06 -2.71
CA VAL A 229 -13.27 -6.51 -2.98
C VAL A 229 -14.72 -6.95 -3.06
N LYS A 230 -15.05 -7.98 -3.87
CA LYS A 230 -16.44 -8.48 -3.95
C LYS A 230 -16.96 -9.03 -2.62
N SER A 231 -16.14 -9.81 -1.93
CA SER A 231 -16.46 -10.40 -0.63
C SER A 231 -15.20 -10.85 0.10
N LEU A 232 -15.30 -10.99 1.42
CA LEU A 232 -14.29 -11.51 2.33
C LEU A 232 -14.86 -12.63 3.19
#